data_AF-A0A177QIE8-F1
#
_entry.id   AF-A0A177QIE8-F1
#
_cell.length_a   1.000
_cell.length_b   1.000
_cell.length_c   1.000
_cell.angle_alpha   90.00
_cell.angle_beta   90.00
_cell.angle_gamma   90.00
#
_symmetry.space_group_name_H-M   'P 1'
#
loop_
_entity.id
_entity.type
_entity.pdbx_description
1 polymer ?
#
loop_
_entity_poly.entity_id
_entity_poly.type
_entity_poly.pdbx_seq_one_letter_code
_entity_poly.pdbx_strand_id
1 'polypeptide(L)' 'MSAVLVDATELAKQLGQAKSSIYRLHKRGIIPAYSTGPNLRGLRFDIAEVKDALRRPASVAVSK' A
#
# COMPACT_ATOMS: atom_id res chain seq x y z
N MET A 1 -2.01 3.89 18.92
CA MET A 1 -2.94 3.90 17.77
C MET A 1 -3.00 2.49 17.22
N SER A 2 -4.18 1.89 17.11
CA SER A 2 -4.37 0.58 16.49
C SER A 2 -4.08 0.65 14.99
N ALA A 3 -3.27 -0.27 14.47
CA ALA A 3 -3.01 -0.40 13.04
C ALA A 3 -4.31 -0.79 12.33
N VAL A 4 -4.85 0.10 11.48
CA VAL A 4 -6.09 -0.15 10.74
C VAL A 4 -5.70 -0.74 9.38
N LEU A 5 -5.74 -2.07 9.31
CA LEU A 5 -5.47 -2.84 8.10
C LEU A 5 -6.70 -2.91 7.20
N VAL A 6 -6.66 -2.19 6.09
CA VAL A 6 -7.73 -2.17 5.10
C VAL A 6 -7.37 -2.95 3.85
N ASP A 7 -8.36 -3.30 3.03
CA ASP A 7 -8.10 -3.89 1.72
C ASP A 7 -7.75 -2.83 0.66
N ALA A 8 -7.32 -3.27 -0.52
CA ALA A 8 -7.00 -2.37 -1.62
C ALA A 8 -8.20 -1.54 -2.12
N THR A 9 -9.43 -2.03 -1.94
CA THR A 9 -10.65 -1.35 -2.39
C THR A 9 -10.94 -0.15 -1.49
N GLU A 10 -10.84 -0.34 -0.18
CA GLU A 10 -11.05 0.69 0.82
C GLU A 10 -9.93 1.73 0.80
N LEU A 11 -8.67 1.28 0.66
CA LEU A 11 -7.55 2.20 0.48
C LEU A 11 -7.71 3.06 -0.78
N ALA A 12 -8.17 2.47 -1.88
CA ALA A 12 -8.44 3.18 -3.13
C ALA A 12 -9.50 4.28 -2.93
N LYS A 13 -10.59 3.99 -2.21
CA LYS A 13 -11.61 4.99 -1.87
C LYS A 13 -11.04 6.13 -1.04
N GLN A 14 -10.24 5.82 -0.02
CA GLN A 14 -9.66 6.85 0.86
C GLN A 14 -8.65 7.75 0.15
N LEU A 15 -7.89 7.21 -0.80
CA LEU A 15 -6.90 7.97 -1.57
C LEU A 15 -7.50 8.63 -2.82
N GLY A 16 -8.78 8.38 -3.14
CA GLY A 16 -9.38 8.83 -4.40
C GLY A 16 -8.69 8.26 -5.64
N GLN A 17 -8.11 7.06 -5.54
CA GLN A 17 -7.36 6.43 -6.62
C GLN A 17 -8.05 5.16 -7.12
N ALA A 18 -7.71 4.72 -8.33
CA ALA A 18 -8.13 3.42 -8.82
C ALA A 18 -7.46 2.28 -8.03
N LYS A 19 -8.20 1.19 -7.78
CA LYS A 19 -7.66 -0.03 -7.15
C LYS A 19 -6.43 -0.59 -7.87
N SER A 20 -6.40 -0.49 -9.20
CA SER A 20 -5.24 -0.88 -10.02
C SER A 20 -3.99 -0.04 -9.74
N SER A 21 -4.16 1.24 -9.36
CA SER A 21 -3.06 2.12 -8.95
C SER A 21 -2.43 1.61 -7.66
N ILE A 22 -3.24 1.21 -6.67
CA ILE A 22 -2.75 0.65 -5.40
C ILE A 22 -1.84 -0.56 -5.63
N TYR A 23 -2.31 -1.53 -6.42
CA TYR A 23 -1.47 -2.70 -6.74
C TYR A 23 -0.22 -2.32 -7.53
N ARG A 24 -0.29 -1.32 -8.40
CA ARG A 24 0.87 -0.83 -9.16
C ARG A 24 1.90 -0.17 -8.24
N LEU A 25 1.47 0.65 -7.29
CA LEU A 25 2.33 1.30 -6.30
C LEU A 25 2.99 0.25 -5.40
N HIS A 26 2.23 -0.74 -4.95
CA HIS A 26 2.76 -1.86 -4.17
C HIS A 26 3.78 -2.67 -4.97
N LYS A 27 3.46 -3.06 -6.21
CA LYS A 27 4.38 -3.80 -7.09
C LYS A 27 5.68 -3.05 -7.39
N ARG A 28 5.64 -1.71 -7.35
CA ARG A 28 6.80 -0.83 -7.48
C ARG A 28 7.58 -0.63 -6.17
N GLY A 29 7.13 -1.23 -5.06
CA GLY A 29 7.74 -1.06 -3.74
C GLY A 29 7.52 0.33 -3.13
N ILE A 30 6.59 1.12 -3.65
CA ILE A 30 6.33 2.48 -3.16
C ILE A 30 5.50 2.46 -1.88
N ILE A 31 4.52 1.54 -1.80
CA ILE A 31 3.67 1.40 -0.62
C ILE A 31 3.81 0.01 0.01
N PRO A 32 3.87 -0.07 1.35
CA PRO A 32 3.91 -1.34 2.05
C PRO A 32 2.55 -2.05 1.99
N ALA A 33 2.59 -3.38 2.02
CA ALA A 33 1.41 -4.23 2.12
C ALA A 33 1.73 -5.47 2.96
N TYR A 34 0.72 -5.97 3.65
CA TYR A 34 0.77 -7.15 4.51
C TYR A 34 -0.01 -8.28 3.86
N SER A 35 0.67 -9.39 3.61
CA SER A 35 0.04 -10.61 3.11
C SER A 35 -0.78 -11.28 4.22
N THR A 36 -1.97 -11.75 3.90
CA THR A 36 -2.95 -12.30 4.83
C THR A 36 -3.65 -13.52 4.25
N GLY A 37 -4.12 -14.40 5.14
CA GLY A 37 -4.87 -15.62 4.82
C GLY A 37 -3.99 -16.86 4.59
N PRO A 38 -4.61 -18.06 4.50
CA PRO A 38 -3.92 -19.35 4.50
C PRO A 38 -3.00 -19.58 3.28
N ASN A 39 -3.19 -18.82 2.20
CA ASN A 39 -2.36 -18.87 0.98
C ASN A 39 -1.60 -17.56 0.72
N LEU A 40 -1.57 -16.63 1.67
CA LEU A 40 -0.93 -15.30 1.52
C LEU A 40 -1.40 -14.50 0.29
N ARG A 41 -2.58 -14.82 -0.25
CA ARG A 41 -3.15 -14.16 -1.45
C ARG A 41 -3.86 -12.85 -1.12
N GLY A 42 -4.28 -12.65 0.14
CA GLY A 42 -4.96 -11.43 0.55
C GLY A 42 -3.93 -10.35 0.90
N LEU A 43 -3.98 -9.19 0.24
CA LEU A 43 -3.16 -8.04 0.62
C LEU A 43 -3.96 -7.06 1.47
N ARG A 44 -3.41 -6.70 2.62
CA ARG A 44 -3.90 -5.65 3.52
C ARG A 44 -2.91 -4.50 3.57
N PHE A 45 -3.41 -3.31 3.77
CA PHE A 45 -2.63 -2.09 3.74
C PHE A 45 -2.90 -1.31 5.02
N ASP A 46 -1.84 -0.87 5.69
CA ASP A 46 -1.97 0.10 6.77
C ASP A 46 -2.08 1.51 6.18
N ILE A 47 -3.16 2.21 6.50
CA ILE A 47 -3.42 3.54 5.94
C ILE A 47 -2.36 4.56 6.37
N ALA A 48 -1.91 4.51 7.63
CA ALA A 48 -0.93 5.45 8.15
C ALA A 48 0.42 5.23 7.47
N GLU A 49 0.85 3.98 7.32
CA GLU A 49 2.11 3.66 6.63
C GLU A 49 2.05 4.01 5.15
N VAL A 50 0.93 3.73 4.47
CA VAL A 50 0.77 4.10 3.05
C VAL A 50 0.84 5.62 2.89
N LYS A 51 0.17 6.38 3.74
CA LYS A 51 0.22 7.85 3.70
C LYS A 51 1.62 8.37 3.98
N ASP A 52 2.35 7.77 4.92
CA ASP A 52 3.74 8.13 5.20
C ASP A 52 4.65 7.80 4.02
N ALA A 53 4.50 6.61 3.43
CA ALA A 53 5.27 6.17 2.27
C ALA A 53 5.03 7.05 1.03
N LEU A 54 3.79 7.52 0.83
CA LEU A 54 3.46 8.46 -0.25
C LEU A 54 3.94 9.90 0.03
N ARG A 55 4.09 10.28 1.30
CA ARG A 55 4.62 11.59 1.71
C ARG A 55 6.13 11.65 1.64
N ARG A 56 6.81 10.54 1.87
CA ARG A 56 8.26 10.45 1.66
C ARG A 56 8.51 10.76 0.18
N PRO A 57 9.21 11.85 -0.17
CA PRO A 57 9.62 12.06 -1.55
C PRO A 57 10.38 10.80 -1.94
N ALA A 58 10.00 10.19 -3.06
CA ALA A 58 10.59 8.96 -3.55
C ALA A 58 12.11 9.12 -3.47
N SER A 59 12.73 8.59 -2.41
CA SER A 59 14.17 8.47 -2.32
C SER A 59 14.48 7.35 -3.28
N VAL A 60 14.53 7.75 -4.55
CA VAL A 60 15.33 7.21 -5.64
C VAL A 60 15.97 5.89 -5.24
N ALA A 61 15.19 4.82 -5.23
CA ALA A 61 15.73 3.48 -5.27
C ALA A 61 16.09 3.20 -6.74
N VAL A 62 16.99 4.03 -7.28
CA VAL A 62 17.88 3.63 -8.36
C VAL A 62 18.94 2.80 -7.65
N SER A 63 18.79 1.48 -7.70
CA SER A 63 19.96 0.62 -7.59
C SER A 63 20.26 0.16 -9.01
N LYS A 64 21.42 0.61 -9.46
CA LYS A 64 22.09 0.35 -10.72
C LYS A 64 22.49 -1.12 -10.85
#